data_AF-A0A2E0S429-F1
#
_entry.id   AF-A0A2E0S429-F1
#
_cell.length_a   1.000
_cell.length_b   1.000
_cell.length_c   1.000
_cell.angle_alpha   90.00
_cell.angle_beta   90.00
_cell.angle_gamma   90.00
#
_symmetry.space_group_name_H-M   'P 1'
#
loop_
_entity.id
_entity.type
_entity.pdbx_description
1 polymer ?
#
loop_
_entity_poly.entity_id
_entity_poly.type
_entity_poly.pdbx_seq_one_letter_code
_entity_poly.pdbx_strand_id
1 'polypeptide(L)'
;MSATQSTECKIEANTSTAACIFAYAICLDALSSLPTTVIADVPSSLRVTAFVLISALASPPVDSGYFIEQRGLTFLFLMIVAIFGLHEQELFPRVADSIYCLVGGWAIIVAFAKSGPKLGEKGYDDKGQRENMNALAAALLAYAGARVVRAGSSHAAAAARFTESHEDFQTRGYAMADDVVASALVFGGISCVAAAVIVFLNHDLIYEYGCSSVSSVLGMMSILVFTGAFVAQVVFYARVGDLDAIFGEAACDGGADVCAVTMRARRLHLANGTPASLWICAVGLVLFAFPYTRRCRSRSVYFHGCKDDYECEEGRLAVESASNASGWTAVFASIVALITVTFTADETALIESVEVLLLYFSIPLAWFGTAWIATGVHSAGLVLHVINKTGSIYGFDLTYLTHWMILISLLLLLTLTITMCIAFVLYDSRCSKNKVADRVDMVTAHSISALTSIQLVLTLTSIGLCASYDGGYVFIGQKSWAAFGMQWSTQHCLSFFFSAALVGSRYEPNLPEVSTLWLKVWWYATPVGALFAWAISMLAAQSAIPYGQVASPLALSVAIIGSLVPWGVIGYYLC
;
A
#
# COMPACT_ATOMS: atom_id res chain seq x y z
N MET A 1 34.80 24.23 -8.30
CA MET A 1 33.39 24.55 -7.99
C MET A 1 32.62 24.79 -9.27
N SER A 2 31.89 23.78 -9.75
CA SER A 2 30.60 23.92 -10.46
C SER A 2 29.95 22.53 -10.49
N ALA A 3 29.69 22.03 -9.28
CA ALA A 3 28.88 20.86 -8.99
C ALA A 3 27.50 21.38 -8.55
N THR A 4 26.70 21.83 -9.49
CA THR A 4 25.31 22.30 -9.24
C THR A 4 24.34 21.72 -10.26
N GLN A 5 24.65 20.52 -10.77
CA GLN A 5 23.72 19.66 -11.51
C GLN A 5 23.77 18.20 -11.01
N SER A 6 24.17 17.99 -9.75
CA SER A 6 23.78 16.75 -9.07
C SER A 6 22.28 16.83 -8.83
N THR A 7 21.52 16.38 -9.82
CA THR A 7 20.26 15.64 -9.61
C THR A 7 19.50 16.11 -8.37
N GLU A 8 18.76 17.21 -8.49
CA GLU A 8 17.61 17.47 -7.64
C GLU A 8 16.78 16.18 -7.66
N CYS A 9 16.94 15.37 -6.63
CA CYS A 9 16.10 14.21 -6.38
C CYS A 9 14.72 14.82 -6.10
N LYS A 10 13.91 14.98 -7.15
CA LYS A 10 12.76 15.88 -7.17
C LYS A 10 11.84 15.53 -6.01
N ILE A 11 11.70 16.43 -5.04
CA ILE A 11 10.80 16.27 -3.87
C ILE A 11 9.36 15.94 -4.34
N GLU A 12 8.99 16.38 -5.54
CA GLU A 12 7.73 16.10 -6.23
C GLU A 12 7.53 14.64 -6.67
N ALA A 13 8.60 13.86 -6.82
CA ALA A 13 8.55 12.48 -7.29
C ALA A 13 7.78 11.57 -6.33
N ASN A 14 8.09 11.66 -5.03
CA ASN A 14 7.44 10.86 -3.98
C ASN A 14 5.96 11.24 -3.85
N THR A 15 5.65 12.54 -3.91
CA THR A 15 4.28 13.06 -3.83
C THR A 15 3.45 12.66 -5.04
N SER A 16 3.98 12.83 -6.26
CA SER A 16 3.30 12.45 -7.50
C SER A 16 3.02 10.94 -7.53
N THR A 17 4.00 10.16 -7.10
CA THR A 17 3.90 8.72 -6.89
C THR A 17 2.78 8.37 -5.91
N ALA A 18 2.79 9.00 -4.73
CA ALA A 18 1.79 8.74 -3.69
C ALA A 18 0.38 9.12 -4.19
N ALA A 19 0.26 10.23 -4.92
CA ALA A 19 -1.00 10.62 -5.55
C ALA A 19 -1.50 9.57 -6.56
N CYS A 20 -0.63 8.98 -7.38
CA CYS A 20 -1.01 7.88 -8.28
C CYS A 20 -1.54 6.66 -7.52
N ILE A 21 -0.92 6.34 -6.38
CA ILE A 21 -1.34 5.25 -5.50
C ILE A 21 -2.69 5.58 -4.82
N PHE A 22 -2.90 6.81 -4.35
CA PHE A 22 -4.18 7.22 -3.76
C PHE A 22 -5.31 7.25 -4.79
N ALA A 23 -5.04 7.67 -6.04
CA ALA A 23 -5.99 7.54 -7.13
C ALA A 23 -6.36 6.08 -7.40
N TYR A 24 -5.39 5.15 -7.31
CA TYR A 24 -5.66 3.73 -7.39
C TYR A 24 -6.49 3.22 -6.19
N ALA A 25 -6.27 3.72 -4.97
CA ALA A 25 -7.11 3.38 -3.81
C ALA A 25 -8.59 3.74 -4.07
N ILE A 26 -8.86 4.92 -4.66
CA ILE A 26 -10.20 5.35 -5.04
C ILE A 26 -10.78 4.44 -6.14
N CYS A 27 -9.98 4.03 -7.12
CA CYS A 27 -10.39 3.05 -8.12
C CYS A 27 -10.80 1.71 -7.47
N LEU A 28 -10.03 1.24 -6.48
CA LEU A 28 -10.36 0.00 -5.77
C LEU A 28 -11.63 0.14 -4.93
N ASP A 29 -11.88 1.30 -4.32
CA ASP A 29 -13.19 1.61 -3.71
C ASP A 29 -14.32 1.53 -4.75
N ALA A 30 -14.11 1.92 -6.02
CA ALA A 30 -15.11 1.63 -7.05
C ALA A 30 -15.26 0.14 -7.26
N LEU A 31 -14.18 -0.59 -7.53
CA LEU A 31 -14.26 -2.03 -7.79
C LEU A 31 -14.86 -2.81 -6.62
N SER A 32 -14.76 -2.33 -5.40
CA SER A 32 -15.37 -2.96 -4.22
C SER A 32 -16.77 -2.44 -3.88
N SER A 33 -17.44 -1.69 -4.75
CA SER A 33 -18.80 -1.24 -4.50
C SER A 33 -19.75 -2.41 -4.20
N LEU A 34 -20.62 -2.23 -3.21
CA LEU A 34 -21.60 -3.25 -2.80
C LEU A 34 -22.54 -3.58 -3.97
N PRO A 35 -22.95 -4.85 -4.12
CA PRO A 35 -24.00 -5.20 -5.08
C PRO A 35 -25.31 -4.49 -4.69
N THR A 36 -26.01 -3.91 -5.68
CA THR A 36 -27.33 -3.29 -5.45
C THR A 36 -28.34 -4.35 -5.03
N THR A 37 -29.24 -4.01 -4.10
CA THR A 37 -30.40 -4.85 -3.74
C THR A 37 -31.67 -4.46 -4.52
N VAL A 38 -31.62 -3.35 -5.25
CA VAL A 38 -32.72 -2.79 -6.05
C VAL A 38 -32.30 -2.73 -7.53
N ILE A 39 -33.15 -3.22 -8.44
CA ILE A 39 -32.95 -3.29 -9.91
C ILE A 39 -33.08 -1.89 -10.57
N ALA A 40 -32.92 -0.79 -9.82
CA ALA A 40 -33.09 0.56 -10.34
C ALA A 40 -31.73 1.19 -10.66
N ASP A 41 -31.66 1.97 -11.75
CA ASP A 41 -30.52 2.82 -12.10
C ASP A 41 -30.12 3.70 -10.90
N VAL A 42 -29.11 3.27 -10.14
CA VAL A 42 -28.70 3.97 -8.92
C VAL A 42 -27.94 5.24 -9.32
N PRO A 43 -28.48 6.45 -9.11
CA PRO A 43 -27.83 7.67 -9.57
C PRO A 43 -26.81 8.17 -8.55
N SER A 44 -25.58 8.34 -9.04
CA SER A 44 -24.46 9.12 -8.50
C SER A 44 -23.61 8.50 -7.38
N SER A 45 -22.44 8.01 -7.79
CA SER A 45 -21.29 7.76 -6.91
C SER A 45 -20.67 9.05 -6.34
N LEU A 46 -21.17 10.22 -6.77
CA LEU A 46 -20.64 11.57 -6.53
C LEU A 46 -19.13 11.73 -6.80
N ARG A 47 -18.51 10.79 -7.54
CA ARG A 47 -17.05 10.80 -7.78
C ARG A 47 -16.60 11.96 -8.63
N VAL A 48 -17.40 12.35 -9.62
CA VAL A 48 -17.12 13.55 -10.43
C VAL A 48 -17.03 14.77 -9.51
N THR A 49 -18.03 14.96 -8.63
CA THR A 49 -18.03 16.03 -7.63
C THR A 49 -16.81 15.93 -6.71
N ALA A 50 -16.45 14.72 -6.27
CA ALA A 50 -15.27 14.51 -5.44
C ALA A 50 -13.97 14.93 -6.16
N PHE A 51 -13.77 14.57 -7.43
CA PHE A 51 -12.57 14.97 -8.18
C PHE A 51 -12.52 16.48 -8.44
N VAL A 52 -13.67 17.12 -8.63
CA VAL A 52 -13.75 18.59 -8.70
C VAL A 52 -13.34 19.22 -7.37
N LEU A 53 -13.85 18.71 -6.24
CA LEU A 53 -13.50 19.20 -4.90
C LEU A 53 -12.04 18.92 -4.54
N ILE A 54 -11.50 17.76 -4.91
CA ILE A 54 -10.07 17.41 -4.75
C ILE A 54 -9.21 18.41 -5.52
N SER A 55 -9.57 18.71 -6.78
CA SER A 55 -8.84 19.67 -7.60
C SER A 55 -8.95 21.08 -7.04
N ALA A 56 -10.13 21.49 -6.58
CA ALA A 56 -10.34 22.79 -5.96
C ALA A 56 -9.57 22.94 -4.64
N LEU A 57 -9.47 21.89 -3.84
CA LEU A 57 -8.72 21.87 -2.58
C LEU A 57 -7.21 21.95 -2.80
N ALA A 58 -6.72 21.28 -3.86
CA ALA A 58 -5.32 21.30 -4.26
C ALA A 58 -4.90 22.59 -4.99
N SER A 59 -5.86 23.37 -5.47
CA SER A 59 -5.59 24.60 -6.20
C SER A 59 -5.00 25.69 -5.29
N PRO A 60 -4.22 26.62 -5.86
CA PRO A 60 -3.74 27.77 -5.10
C PRO A 60 -4.92 28.61 -4.59
N PRO A 61 -4.80 29.22 -3.40
CA PRO A 61 -5.85 30.09 -2.87
C PRO A 61 -6.03 31.32 -3.77
N VAL A 62 -7.26 31.85 -3.84
CA VAL A 62 -7.55 33.09 -4.58
C VAL A 62 -6.85 34.28 -3.93
N ASP A 63 -6.74 34.27 -2.60
CA ASP A 63 -5.97 35.22 -1.80
C ASP A 63 -5.40 34.49 -0.58
N SER A 64 -4.15 34.82 -0.23
CA SER A 64 -3.45 34.35 0.98
C SER A 64 -4.26 34.50 2.27
N GLY A 65 -5.07 35.57 2.39
CA GLY A 65 -5.90 35.83 3.57
C GLY A 65 -7.12 34.91 3.73
N TYR A 66 -7.52 34.18 2.69
CA TYR A 66 -8.70 33.29 2.69
C TYR A 66 -8.34 31.81 2.56
N PHE A 67 -7.06 31.47 2.78
CA PHE A 67 -6.57 30.11 2.58
C PHE A 67 -7.32 29.07 3.43
N ILE A 68 -7.49 29.37 4.73
CA ILE A 68 -8.16 28.47 5.68
C ILE A 68 -9.65 28.37 5.37
N GLU A 69 -10.30 29.48 5.03
CA GLU A 69 -11.73 29.52 4.71
C GLU A 69 -12.02 28.74 3.42
N GLN A 70 -11.25 28.97 2.35
CA GLN A 70 -11.43 28.32 1.06
C GLN A 70 -11.14 26.82 1.14
N ARG A 71 -9.97 26.43 1.69
CA ARG A 71 -9.60 25.02 1.78
C ARG A 71 -10.40 24.29 2.85
N GLY A 72 -10.70 24.92 3.99
CA GLY A 72 -11.52 24.34 5.05
C GLY A 72 -12.95 24.03 4.59
N LEU A 73 -13.60 24.95 3.89
CA LEU A 73 -14.94 24.74 3.35
C LEU A 73 -14.96 23.68 2.23
N THR A 74 -13.97 23.72 1.34
CA THR A 74 -13.84 22.71 0.28
C THR A 74 -13.57 21.31 0.85
N PHE A 75 -12.71 21.22 1.87
CA PHE A 75 -12.44 19.98 2.60
C PHE A 75 -13.70 19.45 3.29
N LEU A 76 -14.48 20.32 3.94
CA LEU A 76 -15.75 19.93 4.56
C LEU A 76 -16.72 19.33 3.52
N PHE A 77 -16.88 19.98 2.36
CA PHE A 77 -17.71 19.43 1.29
C PHE A 77 -17.17 18.12 0.74
N LEU A 78 -15.85 17.98 0.62
CA LEU A 78 -15.21 16.72 0.21
C LEU A 78 -15.53 15.59 1.19
N MET A 79 -15.48 15.86 2.50
CA MET A 79 -15.83 14.88 3.54
C MET A 79 -17.31 14.51 3.48
N ILE A 80 -18.21 15.47 3.28
CA ILE A 80 -19.65 15.22 3.10
C ILE A 80 -19.88 14.31 1.89
N VAL A 81 -19.28 14.64 0.74
CA VAL A 81 -19.41 13.83 -0.49
C VAL A 81 -18.84 12.42 -0.28
N ALA A 82 -17.71 12.28 0.42
CA ALA A 82 -17.12 10.98 0.70
C ALA A 82 -18.02 10.11 1.57
N ILE A 83 -18.60 10.67 2.64
CA ILE A 83 -19.41 9.94 3.62
C ILE A 83 -20.82 9.64 3.10
N PHE A 84 -21.44 10.57 2.38
CA PHE A 84 -22.84 10.41 1.95
C PHE A 84 -23.01 9.92 0.50
N GLY A 85 -21.96 9.93 -0.33
CA GLY A 85 -22.03 9.38 -1.69
C GLY A 85 -22.34 7.88 -1.68
N LEU A 86 -23.15 7.40 -2.62
CA LEU A 86 -23.58 6.00 -2.68
C LEU A 86 -22.41 5.02 -2.95
N HIS A 87 -22.53 3.78 -2.46
CA HIS A 87 -21.56 2.69 -2.72
C HIS A 87 -22.15 1.49 -3.46
N GLU A 88 -23.39 1.57 -3.90
CA GLU A 88 -24.09 0.40 -4.43
C GLU A 88 -24.10 0.49 -5.94
N GLN A 89 -23.49 -0.47 -6.62
CA GLN A 89 -23.40 -0.50 -8.09
C GLN A 89 -23.40 -1.93 -8.62
N GLU A 90 -24.02 -2.10 -9.79
CA GLU A 90 -23.87 -3.30 -10.60
C GLU A 90 -22.49 -3.37 -11.26
N LEU A 91 -22.16 -4.50 -11.91
CA LEU A 91 -20.84 -4.75 -12.49
C LEU A 91 -20.39 -3.67 -13.49
N PHE A 92 -21.21 -3.32 -14.49
CA PHE A 92 -20.81 -2.37 -15.54
C PHE A 92 -20.64 -0.93 -15.03
N PRO A 93 -21.60 -0.35 -14.28
CA PRO A 93 -21.41 0.97 -13.68
C PRO A 93 -20.16 1.02 -12.79
N ARG A 94 -19.89 -0.04 -12.04
CA ARG A 94 -18.72 -0.17 -11.18
C ARG A 94 -17.40 -0.09 -11.93
N VAL A 95 -17.27 -0.88 -12.99
CA VAL A 95 -16.07 -0.84 -13.84
C VAL A 95 -15.92 0.53 -14.49
N ALA A 96 -17.01 1.11 -15.00
CA ALA A 96 -16.98 2.44 -15.61
C ALA A 96 -16.51 3.52 -14.61
N ASP A 97 -17.01 3.47 -13.37
CA ASP A 97 -16.63 4.37 -12.29
C ASP A 97 -15.15 4.17 -11.91
N SER A 98 -14.66 2.93 -11.85
CA SER A 98 -13.23 2.62 -11.65
C SER A 98 -12.34 3.18 -12.75
N ILE A 99 -12.72 3.01 -14.02
CA ILE A 99 -11.98 3.55 -15.16
C ILE A 99 -11.97 5.08 -15.09
N TYR A 100 -13.10 5.70 -14.78
CA TYR A 100 -13.19 7.14 -14.57
C TYR A 100 -12.25 7.61 -13.46
N CYS A 101 -12.21 6.92 -12.31
CA CYS A 101 -11.29 7.24 -11.21
C CYS A 101 -9.83 7.15 -11.61
N LEU A 102 -9.43 6.11 -12.33
CA LEU A 102 -8.05 5.95 -12.78
C LEU A 102 -7.66 7.05 -13.78
N VAL A 103 -8.43 7.17 -14.86
CA VAL A 103 -8.11 8.10 -15.96
C VAL A 103 -8.22 9.54 -15.47
N GLY A 104 -9.30 9.89 -14.77
CA GLY A 104 -9.52 11.22 -14.20
C GLY A 104 -8.50 11.57 -13.12
N GLY A 105 -8.21 10.65 -12.21
CA GLY A 105 -7.21 10.84 -11.16
C GLY A 105 -5.82 11.08 -11.72
N TRP A 106 -5.37 10.24 -12.66
CA TRP A 106 -4.07 10.42 -13.32
C TRP A 106 -4.02 11.67 -14.19
N ALA A 107 -5.10 12.04 -14.88
CA ALA A 107 -5.17 13.27 -15.65
C ALA A 107 -4.99 14.50 -14.76
N ILE A 108 -5.63 14.54 -13.58
CA ILE A 108 -5.47 15.63 -12.60
C ILE A 108 -4.03 15.67 -12.07
N ILE A 109 -3.45 14.51 -11.74
CA ILE A 109 -2.04 14.44 -11.30
C ILE A 109 -1.09 14.98 -12.36
N VAL A 110 -1.26 14.57 -13.62
CA VAL A 110 -0.44 15.07 -14.74
C VAL A 110 -0.68 16.56 -14.97
N ALA A 111 -1.91 17.04 -14.82
CA ALA A 111 -2.23 18.45 -14.91
C ALA A 111 -1.45 19.23 -13.85
N PHE A 112 -1.60 18.92 -12.57
CA PHE A 112 -0.89 19.61 -11.48
C PHE A 112 0.64 19.46 -11.55
N ALA A 113 1.15 18.30 -11.99
CA ALA A 113 2.59 18.07 -12.14
C ALA A 113 3.20 18.84 -13.33
N LYS A 114 2.38 19.28 -14.30
CA LYS A 114 2.84 20.03 -15.49
C LYS A 114 2.30 21.45 -15.58
N SER A 115 1.32 21.82 -14.75
CA SER A 115 0.68 23.13 -14.79
C SER A 115 1.42 24.09 -13.88
N GLY A 116 1.89 25.17 -14.47
CA GLY A 116 2.67 26.21 -13.81
C GLY A 116 3.46 26.99 -14.85
N PRO A 117 3.79 28.26 -14.58
CA PRO A 117 4.79 28.98 -15.38
C PRO A 117 6.10 28.17 -15.36
N LYS A 118 6.87 28.19 -16.45
CA LYS A 118 8.19 27.55 -16.48
C LYS A 118 9.26 28.46 -15.87
N LEU A 119 10.41 27.89 -15.55
CA LEU A 119 11.58 28.67 -15.12
C LEU A 119 11.84 29.81 -16.13
N GLY A 120 11.75 31.05 -15.66
CA GLY A 120 11.91 32.27 -16.48
C GLY A 120 10.61 32.91 -16.97
N GLU A 121 9.45 32.31 -16.71
CA GLU A 121 8.14 32.90 -16.97
C GLU A 121 7.65 33.73 -15.77
N LYS A 122 6.84 34.75 -16.01
CA LYS A 122 6.31 35.63 -14.95
C LYS A 122 5.38 34.82 -14.02
N GLY A 123 5.66 34.85 -12.72
CA GLY A 123 4.89 34.11 -11.71
C GLY A 123 5.38 32.69 -11.46
N TYR A 124 6.57 32.31 -11.98
CA TYR A 124 7.22 31.05 -11.63
C TYR A 124 7.47 30.97 -10.12
N ASP A 125 6.94 29.91 -9.52
CA ASP A 125 7.13 29.55 -8.12
C ASP A 125 7.15 28.03 -7.94
N ASP A 126 8.37 27.50 -7.85
CA ASP A 126 8.70 26.09 -7.64
C ASP A 126 8.09 25.57 -6.33
N LYS A 127 8.02 26.44 -5.31
CA LYS A 127 7.49 26.09 -3.99
C LYS A 127 5.97 25.94 -4.03
N GLY A 128 5.29 26.83 -4.75
CA GLY A 128 3.85 26.76 -5.00
C GLY A 128 3.44 25.51 -5.77
N GLN A 129 4.20 25.13 -6.81
CA GLN A 129 3.93 23.87 -7.54
C GLN A 129 4.04 22.65 -6.61
N ARG A 130 5.09 22.59 -5.80
CA ARG A 130 5.31 21.54 -4.81
C ARG A 130 4.19 21.48 -3.76
N GLU A 131 3.76 22.63 -3.25
CA GLU A 131 2.67 22.75 -2.28
C GLU A 131 1.37 22.20 -2.86
N ASN A 132 0.99 22.62 -4.06
CA ASN A 132 -0.23 22.16 -4.74
C ASN A 132 -0.21 20.64 -4.97
N MET A 133 0.93 20.06 -5.33
CA MET A 133 1.07 18.61 -5.48
C MET A 133 0.90 17.87 -4.14
N ASN A 134 1.42 18.42 -3.05
CA ASN A 134 1.24 17.84 -1.71
C ASN A 134 -0.21 17.95 -1.25
N ALA A 135 -0.86 19.09 -1.51
CA ALA A 135 -2.26 19.31 -1.25
C ALA A 135 -3.14 18.33 -2.06
N LEU A 136 -2.79 18.07 -3.33
CA LEU A 136 -3.46 17.06 -4.17
C LEU A 136 -3.34 15.66 -3.59
N ALA A 137 -2.14 15.23 -3.21
CA ALA A 137 -1.92 13.92 -2.60
C ALA A 137 -2.72 13.78 -1.28
N ALA A 138 -2.71 14.81 -0.43
CA ALA A 138 -3.49 14.85 0.79
C ALA A 138 -5.00 14.83 0.54
N ALA A 139 -5.50 15.54 -0.47
CA ALA A 139 -6.91 15.56 -0.83
C ALA A 139 -7.40 14.18 -1.31
N LEU A 140 -6.61 13.51 -2.17
CA LEU A 140 -6.88 12.15 -2.62
C LEU A 140 -6.90 11.16 -1.44
N LEU A 141 -5.92 11.26 -0.54
CA LEU A 141 -5.84 10.44 0.67
C LEU A 141 -7.02 10.69 1.61
N ALA A 142 -7.40 11.94 1.83
CA ALA A 142 -8.53 12.30 2.68
C ALA A 142 -9.83 11.70 2.15
N TYR A 143 -10.07 11.83 0.84
CA TYR A 143 -11.25 11.25 0.20
C TYR A 143 -11.24 9.72 0.32
N ALA A 144 -10.15 9.06 -0.04
CA ALA A 144 -10.03 7.60 0.08
C ALA A 144 -10.23 7.13 1.54
N GLY A 145 -9.62 7.80 2.51
CA GLY A 145 -9.77 7.54 3.94
C GLY A 145 -11.22 7.67 4.41
N ALA A 146 -11.88 8.76 4.05
CA ALA A 146 -13.28 9.00 4.41
C ALA A 146 -14.24 7.96 3.80
N ARG A 147 -13.94 7.46 2.59
CA ARG A 147 -14.68 6.34 1.98
C ARG A 147 -14.54 5.04 2.77
N VAL A 148 -13.35 4.74 3.27
CA VAL A 148 -13.11 3.60 4.17
C VAL A 148 -13.84 3.78 5.51
N VAL A 149 -13.83 4.98 6.10
CA VAL A 149 -14.60 5.28 7.32
C VAL A 149 -16.07 5.01 7.12
N ARG A 150 -16.64 5.45 6.00
CA ARG A 150 -18.03 5.19 5.65
C ARG A 150 -18.29 3.70 5.52
N ALA A 151 -17.44 2.96 4.81
CA ALA A 151 -17.60 1.51 4.65
C ALA A 151 -17.66 0.81 6.02
N GLY A 152 -16.68 1.06 6.90
CA GLY A 152 -16.67 0.51 8.26
C GLY A 152 -17.86 0.95 9.11
N SER A 153 -18.26 2.23 9.04
CA SER A 153 -19.41 2.75 9.80
C SER A 153 -20.76 2.19 9.32
N SER A 154 -20.85 1.83 8.04
CA SER A 154 -22.05 1.25 7.43
C SER A 154 -22.09 -0.28 7.50
N HIS A 155 -21.02 -0.92 7.99
CA HIS A 155 -20.79 -2.36 7.87
C HIS A 155 -21.96 -3.21 8.38
N ALA A 156 -22.42 -2.96 9.61
CA ALA A 156 -23.57 -3.65 10.20
C ALA A 156 -24.89 -3.32 9.50
N ALA A 157 -25.09 -2.07 9.08
CA ALA A 157 -26.30 -1.66 8.37
C ALA A 157 -26.41 -2.30 6.98
N ALA A 158 -25.29 -2.43 6.27
CA ALA A 158 -25.22 -3.08 4.96
C ALA A 158 -25.57 -4.57 5.07
N ALA A 159 -25.00 -5.28 6.06
CA ALA A 159 -25.34 -6.67 6.33
C ALA A 159 -26.83 -6.83 6.71
N ALA A 160 -27.35 -5.97 7.58
CA ALA A 160 -28.75 -6.03 8.04
C ALA A 160 -29.78 -5.75 6.93
N ARG A 161 -29.42 -4.95 5.92
CA ARG A 161 -30.29 -4.59 4.79
C ARG A 161 -30.16 -5.53 3.60
N PHE A 162 -29.21 -6.48 3.65
CA PHE A 162 -29.00 -7.39 2.55
C PHE A 162 -30.23 -8.29 2.36
N THR A 163 -30.83 -8.16 1.18
CA THR A 163 -31.99 -8.93 0.75
C THR A 163 -31.65 -9.63 -0.55
N GLU A 164 -32.10 -10.87 -0.64
CA GLU A 164 -32.02 -11.67 -1.86
C GLU A 164 -33.38 -11.56 -2.55
N SER A 165 -33.39 -10.95 -3.74
CA SER A 165 -34.58 -10.84 -4.58
C SER A 165 -34.38 -11.64 -5.86
N HIS A 166 -35.33 -12.55 -6.13
CA HIS A 166 -35.51 -13.21 -7.41
C HIS A 166 -36.91 -12.87 -7.96
N GLU A 167 -37.15 -13.14 -9.24
CA GLU A 167 -38.43 -12.82 -9.93
C GLU A 167 -39.68 -13.29 -9.16
N ASP A 168 -39.57 -14.35 -8.34
CA ASP A 168 -40.71 -14.97 -7.62
C ASP A 168 -40.69 -14.81 -6.08
N PHE A 169 -39.63 -14.26 -5.47
CA PHE A 169 -39.55 -14.09 -4.00
C PHE A 169 -38.51 -13.06 -3.55
N GLN A 170 -38.85 -12.34 -2.47
CA GLN A 170 -37.91 -11.49 -1.71
C GLN A 170 -37.74 -12.07 -0.30
N THR A 171 -36.54 -12.54 0.02
CA THR A 171 -36.19 -13.04 1.36
C THR A 171 -34.97 -12.31 1.92
N ARG A 172 -34.78 -12.34 3.24
CA ARG A 172 -33.54 -11.81 3.84
C ARG A 172 -32.36 -12.66 3.35
N GLY A 173 -31.31 -12.01 2.86
CA GLY A 173 -30.11 -12.70 2.40
C GLY A 173 -29.18 -13.08 3.54
N TYR A 174 -28.21 -13.95 3.26
CA TYR A 174 -27.21 -14.37 4.24
C TYR A 174 -25.99 -13.43 4.20
N ALA A 175 -25.79 -12.65 5.27
CA ALA A 175 -24.67 -11.73 5.42
C ALA A 175 -24.21 -11.66 6.88
N MET A 176 -22.91 -11.44 7.07
CA MET A 176 -22.28 -11.25 8.38
C MET A 176 -21.57 -9.90 8.43
N ALA A 177 -21.69 -9.25 9.58
CA ALA A 177 -20.90 -8.09 9.96
C ALA A 177 -20.05 -8.45 11.18
N ASP A 178 -18.83 -7.91 11.24
CA ASP A 178 -17.92 -8.10 12.36
C ASP A 178 -17.46 -6.74 12.92
N ASP A 179 -17.59 -6.58 14.24
CA ASP A 179 -17.29 -5.31 14.93
C ASP A 179 -15.80 -4.98 14.91
N VAL A 180 -14.92 -5.98 14.92
CA VAL A 180 -13.47 -5.78 14.89
C VAL A 180 -13.04 -5.37 13.49
N VAL A 181 -13.58 -5.99 12.44
CA VAL A 181 -13.35 -5.57 11.05
C VAL A 181 -13.83 -4.14 10.84
N ALA A 182 -15.06 -3.82 11.24
CA ALA A 182 -15.62 -2.47 11.13
C ALA A 182 -14.75 -1.44 11.88
N SER A 183 -14.36 -1.73 13.12
CA SER A 183 -13.54 -0.85 13.95
C SER A 183 -12.15 -0.62 13.34
N ALA A 184 -11.52 -1.68 12.81
CA ALA A 184 -10.21 -1.59 12.18
C ALA A 184 -10.24 -0.75 10.89
N LEU A 185 -11.29 -0.90 10.07
CA LEU A 185 -11.52 -0.08 8.89
C LEU A 185 -11.74 1.40 9.26
N VAL A 186 -12.60 1.69 10.24
CA VAL A 186 -12.84 3.07 10.72
C VAL A 186 -11.56 3.68 11.28
N PHE A 187 -10.82 2.95 12.12
CA PHE A 187 -9.55 3.41 12.70
C PHE A 187 -8.52 3.77 11.61
N GLY A 188 -8.29 2.88 10.65
CA GLY A 188 -7.36 3.13 9.57
C GLY A 188 -7.83 4.26 8.64
N GLY A 189 -9.13 4.31 8.31
CA GLY A 189 -9.71 5.37 7.50
C GLY A 189 -9.59 6.75 8.15
N ILE A 190 -9.85 6.87 9.46
CA ILE A 190 -9.65 8.12 10.22
C ILE A 190 -8.18 8.50 10.23
N SER A 191 -7.26 7.53 10.34
CA SER A 191 -5.81 7.79 10.31
C SER A 191 -5.36 8.35 8.95
N CYS A 192 -5.95 7.89 7.83
CA CYS A 192 -5.75 8.51 6.51
C CYS A 192 -6.23 9.98 6.47
N VAL A 193 -7.44 10.24 6.97
CA VAL A 193 -7.99 11.61 7.03
C VAL A 193 -7.14 12.50 7.93
N ALA A 194 -6.71 12.00 9.09
CA ALA A 194 -5.84 12.73 10.02
C ALA A 194 -4.49 13.07 9.37
N ALA A 195 -3.88 12.13 8.65
CA ALA A 195 -2.63 12.39 7.92
C ALA A 195 -2.80 13.51 6.86
N ALA A 196 -3.93 13.52 6.14
CA ALA A 196 -4.23 14.59 5.19
C ALA A 196 -4.45 15.95 5.89
N VAL A 197 -5.18 15.98 7.01
CA VAL A 197 -5.39 17.19 7.81
C VAL A 197 -4.06 17.73 8.33
N ILE A 198 -3.13 16.87 8.76
CA ILE A 198 -1.79 17.29 9.19
C ILE A 198 -1.04 17.97 8.04
N VAL A 199 -1.14 17.48 6.82
CA VAL A 199 -0.57 18.14 5.64
C VAL A 199 -1.19 19.51 5.42
N PHE A 200 -2.52 19.62 5.47
CA PHE A 200 -3.20 20.91 5.28
C PHE A 200 -2.91 21.94 6.38
N LEU A 201 -2.81 21.51 7.64
CA LEU A 201 -2.53 22.40 8.77
C LEU A 201 -1.08 22.91 8.77
N ASN A 202 -0.15 22.16 8.18
CA ASN A 202 1.27 22.53 8.12
C ASN A 202 1.66 23.12 6.75
N HIS A 203 0.73 23.80 6.08
CA HIS A 203 0.94 24.32 4.73
C HIS A 203 2.19 25.22 4.60
N ASP A 204 2.43 26.14 5.56
CA ASP A 204 3.61 27.02 5.55
C ASP A 204 4.93 26.23 5.58
N LEU A 205 5.01 25.23 6.46
CA LEU A 205 6.19 24.37 6.58
C LEU A 205 6.41 23.52 5.33
N ILE A 206 5.33 23.09 4.68
CA ILE A 206 5.39 22.31 3.43
C ILE A 206 5.74 23.20 2.24
N TYR A 207 5.24 24.43 2.22
CA TYR A 207 5.61 25.43 1.23
C TYR A 207 7.12 25.72 1.30
N GLU A 208 7.70 25.82 2.49
CA GLU A 208 9.14 26.08 2.66
C GLU A 208 10.02 24.83 2.50
N TYR A 209 9.69 23.74 3.19
CA TYR A 209 10.57 22.56 3.33
C TYR A 209 10.06 21.30 2.62
N GLY A 210 8.90 21.37 1.97
CA GLY A 210 8.22 20.21 1.37
C GLY A 210 7.76 19.19 2.42
N CYS A 211 7.51 17.96 1.98
CA CYS A 211 7.05 16.86 2.85
C CYS A 211 8.05 16.42 3.92
N SER A 212 9.30 16.87 3.84
CA SER A 212 10.33 16.51 4.83
C SER A 212 9.98 17.01 6.24
N SER A 213 9.21 18.10 6.35
CA SER A 213 8.76 18.68 7.61
C SER A 213 7.78 17.79 8.38
N VAL A 214 6.99 16.99 7.67
CA VAL A 214 5.93 16.14 8.23
C VAL A 214 6.19 14.65 8.05
N SER A 215 7.33 14.25 7.47
CA SER A 215 7.62 12.89 7.04
C SER A 215 7.57 11.86 8.18
N SER A 216 8.05 12.21 9.38
CA SER A 216 8.03 11.32 10.54
C SER A 216 6.60 11.01 11.00
N VAL A 217 5.74 12.03 11.03
CA VAL A 217 4.33 11.89 11.41
C VAL A 217 3.55 11.12 10.36
N LEU A 218 3.78 11.39 9.08
CA LEU A 218 3.20 10.61 7.99
C LEU A 218 3.64 9.14 8.05
N GLY A 219 4.88 8.87 8.46
CA GLY A 219 5.36 7.51 8.67
C GLY A 219 4.68 6.80 9.85
N MET A 220 4.47 7.51 10.97
CA MET A 220 3.67 6.96 12.06
C MET A 220 2.23 6.65 11.61
N MET A 221 1.60 7.56 10.86
CA MET A 221 0.26 7.35 10.32
C MET A 221 0.22 6.17 9.34
N SER A 222 1.25 5.97 8.51
CA SER A 222 1.28 4.82 7.61
C SER A 222 1.31 3.50 8.35
N ILE A 223 2.03 3.41 9.49
CA ILE A 223 2.04 2.22 10.36
C ILE A 223 0.64 1.98 10.92
N LEU A 224 -0.05 3.01 11.41
CA LEU A 224 -1.41 2.86 11.96
C LEU A 224 -2.42 2.40 10.91
N VAL A 225 -2.37 3.00 9.70
CA VAL A 225 -3.23 2.60 8.57
C VAL A 225 -2.93 1.16 8.15
N PHE A 226 -1.65 0.80 8.09
CA PHE A 226 -1.19 -0.57 7.84
C PHE A 226 -1.69 -1.56 8.90
N THR A 227 -1.65 -1.21 10.18
CA THR A 227 -2.22 -2.04 11.27
C THR A 227 -3.72 -2.21 11.12
N GLY A 228 -4.47 -1.14 10.84
CA GLY A 228 -5.91 -1.24 10.58
C GLY A 228 -6.21 -2.18 9.41
N ALA A 229 -5.48 -2.08 8.31
CA ALA A 229 -5.64 -2.94 7.14
C ALA A 229 -5.30 -4.41 7.44
N PHE A 230 -4.23 -4.65 8.20
CA PHE A 230 -3.81 -5.99 8.61
C PHE A 230 -4.85 -6.65 9.52
N VAL A 231 -5.28 -5.96 10.58
CA VAL A 231 -6.28 -6.48 11.52
C VAL A 231 -7.59 -6.78 10.80
N ALA A 232 -8.08 -5.85 9.97
CA ALA A 232 -9.29 -6.05 9.18
C ALA A 232 -9.17 -7.29 8.29
N GLN A 233 -8.04 -7.47 7.59
CA GLN A 233 -7.82 -8.61 6.69
C GLN A 233 -7.82 -9.95 7.42
N VAL A 234 -7.07 -10.05 8.51
CA VAL A 234 -6.91 -11.30 9.27
C VAL A 234 -8.21 -11.73 9.92
N VAL A 235 -8.88 -10.79 10.60
CA VAL A 235 -10.16 -11.09 11.26
C VAL A 235 -11.24 -11.39 10.23
N PHE A 236 -11.28 -10.63 9.13
CA PHE A 236 -12.23 -10.87 8.04
C PHE A 236 -12.15 -12.32 7.55
N TYR A 237 -10.97 -12.81 7.21
CA TYR A 237 -10.82 -14.19 6.73
C TYR A 237 -11.08 -15.24 7.82
N ALA A 238 -10.78 -14.95 9.09
CA ALA A 238 -11.19 -15.84 10.17
C ALA A 238 -12.72 -16.01 10.20
N ARG A 239 -13.48 -14.93 9.96
CA ARG A 239 -14.95 -14.97 9.87
C ARG A 239 -15.50 -15.64 8.64
N VAL A 240 -14.79 -15.63 7.52
CA VAL A 240 -15.19 -16.39 6.33
C VAL A 240 -15.32 -17.89 6.65
N GLY A 241 -14.50 -18.40 7.58
CA GLY A 241 -14.61 -19.78 8.09
C GLY A 241 -15.92 -20.09 8.81
N ASP A 242 -16.62 -19.08 9.33
CA ASP A 242 -17.92 -19.25 10.00
C ASP A 242 -19.09 -19.26 8.98
N LEU A 243 -18.81 -19.02 7.69
CA LEU A 243 -19.80 -18.79 6.63
C LEU A 243 -19.84 -19.92 5.59
N ASP A 244 -19.77 -21.18 6.04
CA ASP A 244 -19.80 -22.38 5.19
C ASP A 244 -21.01 -22.43 4.25
N ALA A 245 -22.16 -21.88 4.68
CA ALA A 245 -23.37 -21.84 3.87
C ALA A 245 -23.20 -21.11 2.53
N ILE A 246 -22.28 -20.13 2.47
CA ILE A 246 -21.99 -19.39 1.24
C ILE A 246 -20.58 -19.68 0.71
N PHE A 247 -19.56 -19.94 1.54
CA PHE A 247 -18.19 -20.20 1.08
C PHE A 247 -17.84 -21.68 0.92
N GLY A 248 -18.71 -22.59 1.36
CA GLY A 248 -18.51 -24.03 1.21
C GLY A 248 -18.70 -24.54 -0.22
N GLU A 249 -18.20 -25.75 -0.48
CA GLU A 249 -18.32 -26.44 -1.77
C GLU A 249 -19.78 -26.67 -2.18
N ALA A 250 -20.65 -27.00 -1.21
CA ALA A 250 -22.07 -27.28 -1.44
C ALA A 250 -22.93 -26.04 -1.69
N ALA A 251 -22.37 -24.83 -1.57
CA ALA A 251 -23.15 -23.58 -1.62
C ALA A 251 -23.76 -23.27 -3.00
N CYS A 252 -23.38 -24.02 -4.05
CA CYS A 252 -23.96 -23.93 -5.40
C CYS A 252 -24.69 -25.22 -5.85
N ASP A 253 -24.94 -26.19 -4.96
CA ASP A 253 -25.50 -27.50 -5.33
C ASP A 253 -26.98 -27.45 -5.78
N GLY A 254 -27.68 -26.34 -5.53
CA GLY A 254 -29.10 -26.17 -5.82
C GLY A 254 -29.46 -25.69 -7.23
N GLY A 255 -28.51 -25.63 -8.17
CA GLY A 255 -28.73 -25.15 -9.54
C GLY A 255 -28.29 -23.69 -9.77
N ALA A 256 -28.54 -23.17 -10.98
CA ALA A 256 -27.99 -21.89 -11.44
C ALA A 256 -28.43 -20.68 -10.59
N ASP A 257 -29.71 -20.64 -10.21
CA ASP A 257 -30.28 -19.52 -9.44
C ASP A 257 -29.73 -19.48 -8.01
N VAL A 258 -29.60 -20.64 -7.35
CA VAL A 258 -28.98 -20.77 -6.02
C VAL A 258 -27.52 -20.32 -6.07
N CYS A 259 -26.80 -20.69 -7.13
CA CYS A 259 -25.41 -20.28 -7.27
C CYS A 259 -25.27 -18.77 -7.50
N ALA A 260 -26.15 -18.14 -8.28
CA ALA A 260 -26.13 -16.69 -8.50
C ALA A 260 -26.35 -15.91 -7.19
N VAL A 261 -27.26 -16.40 -6.35
CA VAL A 261 -27.53 -15.83 -5.01
C VAL A 261 -26.30 -15.96 -4.10
N THR A 262 -25.72 -17.15 -4.01
CA THR A 262 -24.48 -17.40 -3.24
C THR A 262 -23.33 -16.50 -3.69
N MET A 263 -23.14 -16.32 -5.01
CA MET A 263 -22.12 -15.42 -5.55
C MET A 263 -22.33 -13.97 -5.10
N ARG A 264 -23.59 -13.50 -5.07
CA ARG A 264 -23.94 -12.15 -4.60
C ARG A 264 -23.67 -11.98 -3.11
N ALA A 265 -24.00 -12.98 -2.30
CA ALA A 265 -23.72 -12.99 -0.86
C ALA A 265 -22.21 -12.99 -0.56
N ARG A 266 -21.43 -13.83 -1.25
CA ARG A 266 -19.95 -13.84 -1.17
C ARG A 266 -19.36 -12.48 -1.52
N ARG A 267 -19.83 -11.89 -2.62
CA ARG A 267 -19.39 -10.58 -3.07
C ARG A 267 -19.75 -9.49 -2.09
N LEU A 268 -20.97 -9.46 -1.56
CA LEU A 268 -21.35 -8.52 -0.51
C LEU A 268 -20.41 -8.64 0.67
N HIS A 269 -20.17 -9.86 1.17
CA HIS A 269 -19.32 -10.08 2.33
C HIS A 269 -17.89 -9.57 2.08
N LEU A 270 -17.28 -9.94 0.95
CA LEU A 270 -15.95 -9.47 0.57
C LEU A 270 -15.89 -7.95 0.34
N ALA A 271 -16.88 -7.36 -0.34
CA ALA A 271 -16.95 -5.92 -0.57
C ALA A 271 -17.17 -5.12 0.73
N ASN A 272 -17.98 -5.62 1.65
CA ASN A 272 -18.31 -4.95 2.91
C ASN A 272 -17.15 -5.00 3.93
N GLY A 273 -16.34 -6.06 3.88
CA GLY A 273 -15.19 -6.26 4.78
C GLY A 273 -13.82 -5.95 4.17
N THR A 274 -13.75 -5.55 2.89
CA THR A 274 -12.46 -5.42 2.19
C THR A 274 -11.58 -4.30 2.75
N PRO A 275 -10.34 -4.61 3.15
CA PRO A 275 -9.34 -3.58 3.48
C PRO A 275 -8.54 -3.15 2.25
N ALA A 276 -8.94 -3.50 1.02
CA ALA A 276 -8.14 -3.25 -0.18
C ALA A 276 -7.75 -1.76 -0.35
N SER A 277 -8.72 -0.85 -0.31
CA SER A 277 -8.42 0.59 -0.39
C SER A 277 -7.52 1.05 0.76
N LEU A 278 -7.68 0.48 1.96
CA LEU A 278 -6.90 0.86 3.13
C LEU A 278 -5.44 0.41 3.02
N TRP A 279 -5.19 -0.80 2.50
CA TRP A 279 -3.86 -1.28 2.16
C TRP A 279 -3.17 -0.36 1.15
N ILE A 280 -3.86 0.05 0.08
CA ILE A 280 -3.30 0.98 -0.91
C ILE A 280 -3.02 2.36 -0.31
N CYS A 281 -3.90 2.86 0.57
CA CYS A 281 -3.62 4.10 1.31
C CYS A 281 -2.37 3.97 2.17
N ALA A 282 -2.14 2.83 2.84
CA ALA A 282 -0.90 2.60 3.59
C ALA A 282 0.32 2.59 2.67
N VAL A 283 0.25 1.93 1.50
CA VAL A 283 1.32 1.95 0.49
C VAL A 283 1.65 3.39 0.08
N GLY A 284 0.63 4.17 -0.28
CA GLY A 284 0.81 5.56 -0.71
C GLY A 284 1.37 6.44 0.39
N LEU A 285 0.92 6.26 1.64
CA LEU A 285 1.42 6.99 2.81
C LEU A 285 2.89 6.69 3.11
N VAL A 286 3.33 5.44 2.99
CA VAL A 286 4.76 5.11 3.17
C VAL A 286 5.63 5.84 2.14
N LEU A 287 5.20 5.85 0.87
CA LEU A 287 5.92 6.55 -0.19
C LEU A 287 5.90 8.07 0.02
N PHE A 288 4.77 8.60 0.51
CA PHE A 288 4.62 10.02 0.83
C PHE A 288 5.46 10.45 2.04
N ALA A 289 5.62 9.55 3.02
CA ALA A 289 6.38 9.74 4.24
C ALA A 289 7.90 9.65 4.07
N PHE A 290 8.41 9.37 2.87
CA PHE A 290 9.85 9.19 2.67
C PHE A 290 10.66 10.45 3.02
N PRO A 291 11.53 10.38 4.05
CA PRO A 291 12.30 11.53 4.48
C PRO A 291 13.42 11.82 3.47
N TYR A 292 13.18 12.80 2.59
CA TYR A 292 14.13 13.31 1.60
C TYR A 292 15.53 13.56 2.21
N THR A 293 15.57 14.17 3.39
CA THR A 293 16.79 14.56 4.08
C THR A 293 17.62 13.38 4.61
N ARG A 294 17.06 12.17 4.74
CA ARG A 294 17.82 10.97 5.12
C ARG A 294 18.48 10.29 3.93
N ARG A 295 17.83 10.30 2.76
CA ARG A 295 18.33 9.74 1.50
C ARG A 295 19.59 10.41 0.97
N CYS A 296 19.73 11.71 1.23
CA CYS A 296 20.83 12.54 0.71
C CYS A 296 22.01 12.68 1.70
N ARG A 297 22.02 11.93 2.82
CA ARG A 297 23.14 11.98 3.78
C ARG A 297 24.36 11.28 3.22
N SER A 298 25.54 11.85 3.47
CA SER A 298 26.80 11.21 3.11
C SER A 298 27.04 9.95 3.95
N ARG A 299 27.85 9.02 3.42
CA ARG A 299 28.24 7.76 4.08
C ARG A 299 28.75 7.97 5.51
N SER A 300 29.53 9.03 5.77
CA SER A 300 30.04 9.35 7.11
C SER A 300 28.95 9.84 8.08
N VAL A 301 28.01 10.66 7.59
CA VAL A 301 26.91 11.18 8.39
C VAL A 301 25.91 10.08 8.76
N TYR A 302 25.72 9.08 7.88
CA TYR A 302 24.84 7.94 8.15
C TYR A 302 25.39 7.00 9.25
N PHE A 303 26.67 6.65 9.20
CA PHE A 303 27.26 5.66 10.14
C PHE A 303 27.88 6.27 11.41
N HIS A 304 28.36 7.51 11.38
CA HIS A 304 29.10 8.10 12.50
C HIS A 304 28.42 9.34 13.11
N GLY A 305 27.28 9.76 12.57
CA GLY A 305 26.59 11.00 12.97
C GLY A 305 27.35 12.27 12.55
N CYS A 306 26.68 13.42 12.61
CA CYS A 306 27.36 14.71 12.50
C CYS A 306 28.16 14.98 13.78
N LYS A 307 29.45 15.34 13.64
CA LYS A 307 30.33 15.55 14.79
C LYS A 307 30.34 16.98 15.33
N ASP A 308 30.00 18.02 14.56
CA ASP A 308 30.47 19.38 14.91
C ASP A 308 29.53 20.60 14.67
N ASP A 309 28.21 20.45 14.46
CA ASP A 309 27.32 21.64 14.28
C ASP A 309 26.24 21.77 15.38
N TYR A 310 26.13 22.96 16.00
CA TYR A 310 25.13 23.30 17.04
C TYR A 310 23.68 23.25 16.50
N GLU A 311 23.45 23.64 15.24
CA GLU A 311 22.16 23.45 14.54
C GLU A 311 21.82 21.97 14.31
N CYS A 312 22.83 21.10 14.33
CA CYS A 312 22.64 19.66 14.26
C CYS A 312 22.17 19.08 15.59
N GLU A 313 22.39 19.74 16.73
CA GLU A 313 22.04 19.22 18.05
C GLU A 313 20.54 19.39 18.37
N GLU A 314 19.94 20.54 18.05
CA GLU A 314 18.47 20.73 18.10
C GLU A 314 17.75 19.84 17.08
N GLY A 315 18.28 19.75 15.86
CA GLY A 315 17.78 18.81 14.85
C GLY A 315 17.93 17.36 15.27
N ARG A 316 19.01 17.00 15.99
CA ARG A 316 19.23 15.65 16.52
C ARG A 316 18.26 15.32 17.63
N LEU A 317 18.00 16.22 18.58
CA LEU A 317 17.02 16.04 19.64
C LEU A 317 15.59 15.89 19.09
N ALA A 318 15.22 16.69 18.09
CA ALA A 318 13.93 16.56 17.40
C ALA A 318 13.83 15.23 16.62
N VAL A 319 14.89 14.81 15.94
CA VAL A 319 14.97 13.52 15.24
C VAL A 319 14.94 12.34 16.23
N GLU A 320 15.58 12.47 17.39
CA GLU A 320 15.63 11.46 18.45
C GLU A 320 14.28 11.32 19.15
N SER A 321 13.61 12.44 19.46
CA SER A 321 12.23 12.45 19.97
C SER A 321 11.24 11.85 18.97
N ALA A 322 11.33 12.25 17.69
CA ALA A 322 10.50 11.67 16.63
C ALA A 322 10.78 10.17 16.42
N SER A 323 12.05 9.75 16.53
CA SER A 323 12.45 8.34 16.46
C SER A 323 11.93 7.53 17.64
N ASN A 324 11.86 8.12 18.83
CA ASN A 324 11.31 7.48 20.03
C ASN A 324 9.78 7.33 19.90
N ALA A 325 9.06 8.38 19.52
CA ALA A 325 7.61 8.32 19.31
C ALA A 325 7.21 7.33 18.21
N SER A 326 7.98 7.29 17.11
CA SER A 326 7.75 6.36 16.02
C SER A 326 8.10 4.92 16.38
N GLY A 327 9.16 4.71 17.16
CA GLY A 327 9.50 3.42 17.76
C GLY A 327 8.40 2.87 18.66
N TRP A 328 7.80 3.70 19.51
CA TRP A 328 6.66 3.27 20.34
C TRP A 328 5.41 2.94 19.52
N THR A 329 5.06 3.78 18.55
CA THR A 329 3.93 3.54 17.64
C THR A 329 4.05 2.17 16.96
N ALA A 330 5.26 1.87 16.49
CA ALA A 330 5.62 0.60 15.88
C ALA A 330 5.52 -0.61 16.83
N VAL A 331 6.01 -0.47 18.07
CA VAL A 331 5.92 -1.52 19.09
C VAL A 331 4.46 -1.81 19.40
N PHE A 332 3.64 -0.78 19.65
CA PHE A 332 2.21 -0.96 19.91
C PHE A 332 1.47 -1.59 18.73
N ALA A 333 1.74 -1.14 17.50
CA ALA A 333 1.20 -1.74 16.29
C ALA A 333 1.56 -3.24 16.15
N SER A 334 2.80 -3.60 16.49
CA SER A 334 3.28 -4.98 16.46
C SER A 334 2.62 -5.85 17.53
N ILE A 335 2.39 -5.29 18.73
CA ILE A 335 1.66 -5.96 19.81
C ILE A 335 0.20 -6.20 19.40
N VAL A 336 -0.46 -5.20 18.80
CA VAL A 336 -1.83 -5.35 18.30
C VAL A 336 -1.90 -6.43 17.23
N ALA A 337 -0.98 -6.43 16.26
CA ALA A 337 -0.91 -7.46 15.23
C ALA A 337 -0.72 -8.86 15.84
N LEU A 338 0.20 -9.01 16.81
CA LEU A 338 0.43 -10.27 17.51
C LEU A 338 -0.82 -10.75 18.27
N ILE A 339 -1.47 -9.86 19.01
CA ILE A 339 -2.72 -10.15 19.72
C ILE A 339 -3.77 -10.65 18.72
N THR A 340 -4.01 -9.92 17.64
CA THR A 340 -4.97 -10.31 16.61
C THR A 340 -4.70 -11.72 16.10
N VAL A 341 -3.47 -12.02 15.68
CA VAL A 341 -3.10 -13.35 15.17
C VAL A 341 -3.31 -14.43 16.21
N THR A 342 -2.91 -14.18 17.46
CA THR A 342 -3.05 -15.14 18.55
C THR A 342 -4.52 -15.48 18.83
N PHE A 343 -5.42 -14.49 18.70
CA PHE A 343 -6.86 -14.68 18.90
C PHE A 343 -7.60 -15.25 17.68
N THR A 344 -7.01 -15.19 16.48
CA THR A 344 -7.63 -15.68 15.23
C THR A 344 -7.04 -16.99 14.71
N ALA A 345 -5.90 -17.44 15.23
CA ALA A 345 -5.22 -18.64 14.74
C ALA A 345 -5.74 -19.93 15.41
N ASP A 346 -5.74 -21.03 14.64
CA ASP A 346 -6.05 -22.39 15.10
C ASP A 346 -4.89 -23.01 15.92
N GLU A 347 -4.93 -24.30 16.26
CA GLU A 347 -3.92 -25.01 17.09
C GLU A 347 -2.44 -24.84 16.65
N THR A 348 -2.18 -24.36 15.43
CA THR A 348 -0.85 -23.96 14.91
C THR A 348 -0.38 -22.56 15.35
N ALA A 349 -1.12 -21.89 16.24
CA ALA A 349 -0.99 -20.47 16.59
C ALA A 349 0.43 -20.02 16.95
N LEU A 350 1.26 -20.85 17.58
CA LEU A 350 2.56 -20.40 18.08
C LEU A 350 3.55 -20.06 16.94
N ILE A 351 3.67 -20.91 15.93
CA ILE A 351 4.63 -20.72 14.84
C ILE A 351 4.21 -19.55 13.95
N GLU A 352 2.92 -19.46 13.65
CA GLU A 352 2.36 -18.35 12.84
C GLU A 352 2.46 -17.01 13.59
N SER A 353 2.28 -17.01 14.91
CA SER A 353 2.48 -15.82 15.74
C SER A 353 3.94 -15.34 15.73
N VAL A 354 4.90 -16.27 15.79
CA VAL A 354 6.34 -15.94 15.72
C VAL A 354 6.72 -15.42 14.32
N GLU A 355 6.20 -16.03 13.26
CA GLU A 355 6.41 -15.57 11.88
C GLU A 355 5.96 -14.11 11.72
N VAL A 356 4.72 -13.81 12.11
CA VAL A 356 4.15 -12.47 12.03
C VAL A 356 4.91 -11.50 12.90
N LEU A 357 5.29 -11.89 14.13
CA LEU A 357 6.07 -11.04 15.01
C LEU A 357 7.38 -10.60 14.33
N LEU A 358 8.12 -11.53 13.72
CA LEU A 358 9.38 -11.22 13.04
C LEU A 358 9.13 -10.30 11.84
N LEU A 359 8.18 -10.64 10.97
CA LEU A 359 7.90 -9.86 9.76
C LEU A 359 7.37 -8.46 10.09
N TYR A 360 6.42 -8.35 11.01
CA TYR A 360 5.80 -7.09 11.39
C TYR A 360 6.77 -6.19 12.16
N PHE A 361 7.54 -6.74 13.11
CA PHE A 361 8.53 -5.98 13.89
C PHE A 361 9.73 -5.51 13.04
N SER A 362 10.09 -6.25 11.99
CA SER A 362 11.18 -5.85 11.11
C SER A 362 10.92 -4.56 10.32
N ILE A 363 9.65 -4.23 10.01
CA ILE A 363 9.27 -3.02 9.26
C ILE A 363 9.70 -1.74 10.01
N PRO A 364 9.28 -1.51 11.27
CA PRO A 364 9.71 -0.34 12.00
C PRO A 364 11.19 -0.40 12.37
N LEU A 365 11.76 -1.59 12.59
CA LEU A 365 13.19 -1.73 12.81
C LEU A 365 13.99 -1.26 11.58
N ALA A 366 13.48 -1.48 10.35
CA ALA A 366 14.09 -0.98 9.12
C ALA A 366 13.99 0.56 8.98
N TRP A 367 12.97 1.17 9.59
CA TRP A 367 12.69 2.60 9.46
C TRP A 367 13.37 3.46 10.53
N PHE A 368 13.36 2.98 11.77
CA PHE A 368 13.81 3.71 12.96
C PHE A 368 14.96 3.05 13.69
N GLY A 369 15.25 1.78 13.41
CA GLY A 369 16.32 1.04 14.04
C GLY A 369 17.49 0.74 13.11
N THR A 370 18.07 -0.44 13.29
CA THR A 370 19.26 -0.89 12.57
C THR A 370 18.88 -1.75 11.36
N ALA A 371 19.13 -1.22 10.16
CA ALA A 371 18.72 -1.85 8.89
C ALA A 371 19.23 -3.29 8.73
N TRP A 372 20.45 -3.61 9.19
CA TRP A 372 21.01 -4.96 9.07
C TRP A 372 20.30 -5.99 9.97
N ILE A 373 19.92 -5.60 11.20
CA ILE A 373 19.10 -6.44 12.09
C ILE A 373 17.72 -6.59 11.47
N ALA A 374 17.14 -5.50 10.97
CA ALA A 374 15.84 -5.52 10.31
C ALA A 374 15.81 -6.50 9.12
N THR A 375 16.82 -6.48 8.24
CA THR A 375 16.93 -7.45 7.14
C THR A 375 17.09 -8.88 7.61
N GLY A 376 17.87 -9.11 8.68
CA GLY A 376 18.04 -10.45 9.25
C GLY A 376 16.73 -10.99 9.84
N VAL A 377 16.04 -10.16 10.62
CA VAL A 377 14.74 -10.50 11.24
C VAL A 377 13.68 -10.75 10.16
N HIS A 378 13.58 -9.89 9.13
CA HIS A 378 12.62 -10.07 8.05
C HIS A 378 12.90 -11.33 7.24
N SER A 379 14.18 -11.59 6.92
CA SER A 379 14.59 -12.79 6.20
C SER A 379 14.28 -14.06 7.00
N ALA A 380 14.53 -14.05 8.31
CA ALA A 380 14.21 -15.16 9.19
C ALA A 380 12.70 -15.44 9.24
N GLY A 381 11.88 -14.39 9.36
CA GLY A 381 10.42 -14.50 9.28
C GLY A 381 9.94 -15.11 7.96
N LEU A 382 10.49 -14.65 6.83
CA LEU A 382 10.11 -15.17 5.51
C LEU A 382 10.57 -16.62 5.29
N VAL A 383 11.75 -17.01 5.81
CA VAL A 383 12.21 -18.41 5.78
C VAL A 383 11.27 -19.30 6.60
N LEU A 384 10.88 -18.87 7.80
CA LEU A 384 9.94 -19.60 8.64
C LEU A 384 8.59 -19.77 7.93
N HIS A 385 8.08 -18.71 7.31
CA HIS A 385 6.86 -18.77 6.49
C HIS A 385 6.95 -19.83 5.40
N VAL A 386 8.03 -19.83 4.62
CA VAL A 386 8.24 -20.82 3.55
C VAL A 386 8.27 -22.23 4.14
N ILE A 387 9.13 -22.50 5.13
CA ILE A 387 9.25 -23.83 5.74
C ILE A 387 7.90 -24.32 6.27
N ASN A 388 7.14 -23.46 6.95
CA ASN A 388 5.84 -23.80 7.53
C ASN A 388 4.81 -24.14 6.45
N LYS A 389 4.77 -23.38 5.35
CA LYS A 389 3.71 -23.52 4.34
C LYS A 389 4.02 -24.50 3.22
N THR A 390 5.30 -24.78 2.94
CA THR A 390 5.70 -25.72 1.88
C THR A 390 6.33 -27.01 2.43
N GLY A 391 6.49 -27.14 3.75
CA GLY A 391 7.12 -28.30 4.41
C GLY A 391 8.63 -28.45 4.15
N SER A 392 9.19 -27.61 3.28
CA SER A 392 10.59 -27.58 2.87
C SER A 392 10.91 -26.26 2.20
N ILE A 393 12.15 -25.78 2.34
CA ILE A 393 12.66 -24.57 1.68
C ILE A 393 12.61 -24.69 0.13
N TYR A 394 12.53 -25.92 -0.39
CA TYR A 394 12.42 -26.20 -1.83
C TYR A 394 10.98 -26.48 -2.30
N GLY A 395 9.99 -26.47 -1.40
CA GLY A 395 8.61 -26.91 -1.69
C GLY A 395 7.74 -25.90 -2.44
N PHE A 396 8.32 -24.94 -3.16
CA PHE A 396 7.56 -23.98 -3.95
C PHE A 396 6.87 -24.67 -5.12
N ASP A 397 5.55 -24.53 -5.22
CA ASP A 397 4.82 -24.86 -6.44
C ASP A 397 5.01 -23.74 -7.48
N LEU A 398 5.96 -23.94 -8.40
CA LEU A 398 6.35 -22.95 -9.41
C LEU A 398 5.30 -22.75 -10.53
N THR A 399 4.16 -23.45 -10.47
CA THR A 399 2.99 -23.15 -11.32
C THR A 399 2.24 -21.88 -10.87
N TYR A 400 2.48 -21.40 -9.64
CA TYR A 400 1.93 -20.13 -9.14
C TYR A 400 2.94 -18.99 -9.31
N LEU A 401 2.52 -17.89 -9.94
CA LEU A 401 3.36 -16.70 -10.13
C LEU A 401 3.81 -16.10 -8.79
N THR A 402 2.94 -16.16 -7.79
CA THR A 402 3.20 -15.64 -6.44
C THR A 402 4.36 -16.37 -5.77
N HIS A 403 4.52 -17.68 -6.01
CA HIS A 403 5.65 -18.44 -5.49
C HIS A 403 6.97 -18.03 -6.13
N TRP A 404 7.00 -17.75 -7.44
CA TRP A 404 8.18 -17.17 -8.10
C TRP A 404 8.56 -15.81 -7.50
N MET A 405 7.57 -14.94 -7.27
CA MET A 405 7.82 -13.62 -6.69
C MET A 405 8.34 -13.70 -5.25
N ILE A 406 7.81 -14.61 -4.43
CA ILE A 406 8.28 -14.85 -3.05
C ILE A 406 9.71 -15.43 -3.06
N LEU A 407 9.99 -16.41 -3.91
CA LEU A 407 11.32 -17.02 -4.03
C LEU A 407 12.38 -15.98 -4.39
N ILE A 408 12.12 -15.15 -5.41
CA ILE A 408 13.05 -14.09 -5.82
C ILE A 408 13.21 -13.06 -4.70
N SER A 409 12.12 -12.70 -4.02
CA SER A 409 12.18 -11.76 -2.89
C SER A 409 13.00 -12.29 -1.73
N LEU A 410 12.88 -13.59 -1.40
CA LEU A 410 13.69 -14.26 -0.40
C LEU A 410 15.18 -14.22 -0.77
N LEU A 411 15.53 -14.53 -2.02
CA LEU A 411 16.92 -14.47 -2.50
C LEU A 411 17.50 -13.04 -2.41
N LEU A 412 16.72 -12.03 -2.78
CA LEU A 412 17.11 -10.63 -2.65
C LEU A 412 17.29 -10.22 -1.19
N LEU A 413 16.38 -10.63 -0.30
CA LEU A 413 16.45 -10.36 1.15
C LEU A 413 17.67 -11.01 1.81
N LEU A 414 17.99 -12.26 1.46
CA LEU A 414 19.19 -12.93 1.93
C LEU A 414 20.45 -12.21 1.43
N THR A 415 20.46 -11.80 0.15
CA THR A 415 21.55 -11.01 -0.41
C THR A 415 21.72 -9.69 0.34
N LEU A 416 20.63 -8.96 0.59
CA LEU A 416 20.64 -7.72 1.37
C LEU A 416 21.15 -7.93 2.79
N THR A 417 20.72 -8.99 3.46
CA THR A 417 21.19 -9.31 4.81
C THR A 417 22.70 -9.51 4.81
N ILE A 418 23.23 -10.27 3.84
CA ILE A 418 24.66 -10.53 3.71
C ILE A 418 25.42 -9.23 3.40
N THR A 419 24.96 -8.45 2.41
CA THR A 419 25.66 -7.21 2.02
C THR A 419 25.63 -6.17 3.13
N MET A 420 24.52 -6.06 3.88
CA MET A 420 24.41 -5.14 5.01
C MET A 420 25.30 -5.57 6.19
N CYS A 421 25.39 -6.87 6.50
CA CYS A 421 26.31 -7.38 7.52
C CYS A 421 27.77 -7.11 7.13
N ILE A 422 28.14 -7.36 5.87
CA ILE A 422 29.48 -7.08 5.37
C ILE A 422 29.78 -5.58 5.43
N ALA A 423 28.85 -4.74 4.98
CA ALA A 423 28.97 -3.29 5.06
C ALA A 423 29.23 -2.85 6.50
N PHE A 424 28.42 -3.31 7.45
CA PHE A 424 28.59 -3.00 8.87
C PHE A 424 29.99 -3.36 9.39
N VAL A 425 30.48 -4.57 9.14
CA VAL A 425 31.82 -5.02 9.56
C VAL A 425 32.93 -4.22 8.88
N LEU A 426 32.80 -3.92 7.60
CA LEU A 426 33.79 -3.14 6.84
C LEU A 426 33.88 -1.69 7.31
N TYR A 427 32.79 -1.11 7.82
CA TYR A 427 32.77 0.27 8.30
C TYR A 427 33.14 0.40 9.79
N ASP A 428 32.82 -0.60 10.62
CA ASP A 428 33.27 -0.64 12.01
C ASP A 428 34.78 -0.92 12.12
N SER A 429 35.32 -1.74 11.20
CA SER A 429 36.76 -1.92 11.08
C SER A 429 37.39 -0.72 10.37
N ARG A 430 38.18 0.09 11.09
CA ARG A 430 38.94 1.26 10.58
C ARG A 430 39.94 0.97 9.43
N CYS A 431 39.92 -0.23 8.85
CA CYS A 431 40.92 -0.77 7.93
C CYS A 431 40.44 -0.89 6.47
N SER A 432 39.16 -0.63 6.16
CA SER A 432 38.64 -0.83 4.80
C SER A 432 39.02 0.33 3.87
N LYS A 433 39.77 0.02 2.81
CA LYS A 433 40.00 0.93 1.67
C LYS A 433 38.73 0.99 0.80
N ASN A 434 38.31 2.19 0.43
CA ASN A 434 37.03 2.56 -0.22
C ASN A 434 36.46 1.58 -1.28
N LYS A 435 37.28 0.92 -2.11
CA LYS A 435 36.80 0.17 -3.29
C LYS A 435 35.90 -1.04 -3.02
N VAL A 436 36.08 -1.78 -1.92
CA VAL A 436 35.25 -2.97 -1.61
C VAL A 436 33.90 -2.53 -1.05
N ALA A 437 33.91 -1.53 -0.17
CA ALA A 437 32.73 -0.87 0.37
C ALA A 437 31.81 -0.32 -0.74
N ASP A 438 32.38 0.34 -1.75
CA ASP A 438 31.61 0.88 -2.89
C ASP A 438 30.90 -0.22 -3.69
N ARG A 439 31.53 -1.40 -3.87
CA ARG A 439 30.90 -2.54 -4.55
C ARG A 439 29.76 -3.14 -3.74
N VAL A 440 29.92 -3.26 -2.43
CA VAL A 440 28.89 -3.77 -1.53
C VAL A 440 27.67 -2.83 -1.51
N ASP A 441 27.91 -1.53 -1.50
CA ASP A 441 26.84 -0.53 -1.55
C ASP A 441 26.09 -0.55 -2.90
N MET A 442 26.80 -0.72 -4.03
CA MET A 442 26.15 -0.91 -5.34
C MET A 442 25.25 -2.14 -5.37
N VAL A 443 25.73 -3.30 -4.90
CA VAL A 443 24.91 -4.53 -4.84
C VAL A 443 23.71 -4.33 -3.93
N THR A 444 23.89 -3.62 -2.81
CA THR A 444 22.80 -3.29 -1.88
C THR A 444 21.77 -2.39 -2.54
N ALA A 445 22.18 -1.33 -3.24
CA ALA A 445 21.28 -0.42 -3.95
C ALA A 445 20.44 -1.15 -5.02
N HIS A 446 21.08 -1.96 -5.86
CA HIS A 446 20.37 -2.76 -6.87
C HIS A 446 19.41 -3.76 -6.24
N SER A 447 19.81 -4.43 -5.15
CA SER A 447 18.99 -5.43 -4.47
C SER A 447 17.78 -4.79 -3.79
N ILE A 448 17.94 -3.60 -3.18
CA ILE A 448 16.83 -2.82 -2.63
C ILE A 448 15.84 -2.42 -3.75
N SER A 449 16.33 -1.87 -4.86
CA SER A 449 15.47 -1.49 -6.00
C SER A 449 14.70 -2.68 -6.56
N ALA A 450 15.38 -3.79 -6.82
CA ALA A 450 14.76 -5.02 -7.31
C ALA A 450 13.70 -5.57 -6.33
N LEU A 451 14.01 -5.59 -5.03
CA LEU A 451 13.10 -6.07 -3.99
C LEU A 451 11.85 -5.20 -3.89
N THR A 452 12.01 -3.88 -3.85
CA THR A 452 10.87 -2.96 -3.77
C THR A 452 10.01 -3.03 -5.01
N SER A 453 10.61 -3.17 -6.20
CA SER A 453 9.87 -3.31 -7.45
C SER A 453 8.98 -4.55 -7.46
N ILE A 454 9.56 -5.73 -7.19
CA ILE A 454 8.80 -6.99 -7.23
C ILE A 454 7.72 -7.04 -6.16
N GLN A 455 8.02 -6.53 -4.96
CA GLN A 455 7.07 -6.46 -3.87
C GLN A 455 5.94 -5.47 -4.15
N LEU A 456 6.24 -4.29 -4.70
CA LEU A 456 5.22 -3.31 -5.05
C LEU A 456 4.24 -3.85 -6.09
N VAL A 457 4.74 -4.46 -7.18
CA VAL A 457 3.87 -5.06 -8.21
C VAL A 457 3.00 -6.15 -7.61
N LEU A 458 3.60 -7.03 -6.80
CA LEU A 458 2.89 -8.11 -6.12
C LEU A 458 1.78 -7.55 -5.22
N THR A 459 2.09 -6.57 -4.36
CA THR A 459 1.14 -5.95 -3.44
C THR A 459 -0.01 -5.28 -4.20
N LEU A 460 0.29 -4.38 -5.13
CA LEU A 460 -0.73 -3.61 -5.85
C LEU A 460 -1.64 -4.52 -6.69
N THR A 461 -1.08 -5.55 -7.32
CA THR A 461 -1.83 -6.47 -8.18
C THR A 461 -2.66 -7.45 -7.35
N SER A 462 -2.13 -7.98 -6.25
CA SER A 462 -2.89 -8.86 -5.34
C SER A 462 -4.07 -8.13 -4.69
N ILE A 463 -3.86 -6.90 -4.22
CA ILE A 463 -4.95 -6.10 -3.65
C ILE A 463 -6.00 -5.76 -4.72
N GLY A 464 -5.54 -5.42 -5.93
CA GLY A 464 -6.43 -5.20 -7.08
C GLY A 464 -7.26 -6.42 -7.44
N LEU A 465 -6.65 -7.61 -7.42
CA LEU A 465 -7.34 -8.88 -7.64
C LEU A 465 -8.44 -9.10 -6.60
N CYS A 466 -8.16 -8.87 -5.31
CA CYS A 466 -9.16 -8.96 -4.24
C CYS A 466 -10.32 -7.98 -4.44
N ALA A 467 -10.03 -6.73 -4.84
CA ALA A 467 -11.08 -5.74 -5.12
C ALA A 467 -11.91 -6.08 -6.37
N SER A 468 -11.33 -6.78 -7.35
CA SER A 468 -12.01 -7.22 -8.57
C SER A 468 -12.90 -8.45 -8.41
N TYR A 469 -12.92 -9.05 -7.21
CA TYR A 469 -13.65 -10.29 -6.94
C TYR A 469 -15.15 -10.15 -7.22
N ASP A 470 -15.70 -11.14 -7.93
CA ASP A 470 -17.08 -11.12 -8.42
C ASP A 470 -18.01 -12.14 -7.73
N GLY A 471 -17.56 -12.78 -6.64
CA GLY A 471 -18.34 -13.80 -5.94
C GLY A 471 -17.96 -15.23 -6.29
N GLY A 472 -17.02 -15.41 -7.24
CA GLY A 472 -16.55 -16.71 -7.73
C GLY A 472 -16.12 -17.67 -6.62
N TYR A 473 -16.35 -18.97 -6.80
CA TYR A 473 -15.84 -19.94 -5.83
C TYR A 473 -14.30 -19.84 -5.74
N VAL A 474 -13.77 -19.84 -4.52
CA VAL A 474 -12.33 -19.81 -4.25
C VAL A 474 -11.97 -21.13 -3.59
N PHE A 475 -11.21 -21.95 -4.32
CA PHE A 475 -10.69 -23.20 -3.78
C PHE A 475 -9.51 -22.93 -2.85
N ILE A 476 -9.70 -23.14 -1.54
CA ILE A 476 -8.64 -22.97 -0.53
C ILE A 476 -7.97 -24.30 -0.13
N GLY A 477 -8.41 -25.42 -0.72
CA GLY A 477 -7.92 -26.76 -0.39
C GLY A 477 -8.23 -27.16 1.05
N GLN A 478 -7.31 -27.87 1.70
CA GLN A 478 -7.47 -28.33 3.09
C GLN A 478 -7.13 -27.27 4.16
N LYS A 479 -6.91 -26.01 3.77
CA LYS A 479 -6.52 -24.94 4.70
C LYS A 479 -7.76 -24.29 5.32
N SER A 480 -7.65 -23.81 6.56
CA SER A 480 -8.67 -22.92 7.14
C SER A 480 -8.61 -21.54 6.49
N TRP A 481 -9.74 -20.84 6.46
CA TRP A 481 -9.81 -19.46 5.93
C TRP A 481 -8.93 -18.49 6.72
N ALA A 482 -8.82 -18.66 8.04
CA ALA A 482 -7.91 -17.90 8.88
C ALA A 482 -6.45 -18.05 8.40
N ALA A 483 -5.99 -19.28 8.17
CA ALA A 483 -4.65 -19.57 7.65
C ALA A 483 -4.44 -18.98 6.25
N PHE A 484 -5.48 -18.97 5.40
CA PHE A 484 -5.43 -18.34 4.08
C PHE A 484 -5.25 -16.82 4.18
N GLY A 485 -6.02 -16.14 5.03
CA GLY A 485 -5.90 -14.68 5.22
C GLY A 485 -4.56 -14.24 5.77
N MET A 486 -4.01 -15.04 6.70
CA MET A 486 -2.65 -14.86 7.23
C MET A 486 -1.60 -15.01 6.13
N GLN A 487 -1.64 -16.13 5.40
CA GLN A 487 -0.71 -16.40 4.31
C GLN A 487 -0.77 -15.29 3.26
N TRP A 488 -1.97 -14.84 2.90
CA TRP A 488 -2.15 -13.78 1.93
C TRP A 488 -1.48 -12.48 2.39
N SER A 489 -1.71 -12.06 3.64
CA SER A 489 -1.15 -10.82 4.19
C SER A 489 0.38 -10.86 4.23
N THR A 490 0.94 -11.97 4.68
CA THR A 490 2.39 -12.20 4.69
C THR A 490 2.98 -12.17 3.28
N GLN A 491 2.40 -12.91 2.34
CA GLN A 491 2.96 -13.07 1.00
C GLN A 491 2.83 -11.83 0.14
N HIS A 492 1.75 -11.06 0.31
CA HIS A 492 1.40 -9.99 -0.63
C HIS A 492 1.64 -8.59 -0.08
N CYS A 493 1.72 -8.38 1.23
CA CYS A 493 1.77 -7.03 1.78
C CYS A 493 2.99 -6.78 2.67
N LEU A 494 3.28 -7.63 3.65
CA LEU A 494 4.27 -7.34 4.69
C LEU A 494 5.68 -7.02 4.13
N SER A 495 6.13 -7.80 3.15
CA SER A 495 7.45 -7.61 2.55
C SER A 495 7.59 -6.34 1.72
N PHE A 496 6.49 -5.81 1.16
CA PHE A 496 6.52 -4.49 0.53
C PHE A 496 6.80 -3.39 1.56
N PHE A 497 6.05 -3.34 2.67
CA PHE A 497 6.24 -2.32 3.71
C PHE A 497 7.66 -2.34 4.27
N PHE A 498 8.23 -3.53 4.45
CA PHE A 498 9.63 -3.68 4.83
C PHE A 498 10.59 -3.10 3.78
N SER A 499 10.43 -3.49 2.51
CA SER A 499 11.27 -2.99 1.42
C SER A 499 11.16 -1.48 1.22
N ALA A 500 9.95 -0.92 1.36
CA ALA A 500 9.69 0.50 1.26
C ALA A 500 10.34 1.25 2.42
N ALA A 501 10.27 0.71 3.65
CA ALA A 501 11.00 1.26 4.79
C ALA A 501 12.52 1.31 4.52
N LEU A 502 13.10 0.26 3.93
CA LEU A 502 14.50 0.26 3.52
C LEU A 502 14.81 1.34 2.46
N VAL A 503 14.02 1.47 1.41
CA VAL A 503 14.21 2.54 0.40
C VAL A 503 14.07 3.94 1.01
N GLY A 504 13.19 4.09 2.00
CA GLY A 504 12.96 5.35 2.71
C GLY A 504 14.08 5.75 3.67
N SER A 505 14.75 4.77 4.29
CA SER A 505 15.76 5.01 5.35
C SER A 505 17.21 4.95 4.88
N ARG A 506 17.47 4.55 3.63
CA ARG A 506 18.82 4.25 3.11
C ARG A 506 19.34 5.30 2.13
N TYR A 507 20.66 5.48 2.11
CA TYR A 507 21.35 6.46 1.26
C TYR A 507 21.98 5.81 0.02
N GLU A 508 22.24 4.50 0.02
CA GLU A 508 22.93 3.78 -1.06
C GLU A 508 22.28 3.96 -2.45
N PRO A 509 20.94 4.00 -2.60
CA PRO A 509 20.32 4.26 -3.90
C PRO A 509 20.65 5.64 -4.51
N ASN A 510 21.11 6.60 -3.71
CA ASN A 510 21.43 7.96 -4.14
C ASN A 510 22.94 8.22 -4.22
N LEU A 511 23.77 7.17 -4.10
CA LEU A 511 25.20 7.31 -4.27
C LEU A 511 25.52 7.71 -5.71
N PRO A 512 26.39 8.72 -5.93
CA PRO A 512 26.73 9.18 -7.28
C PRO A 512 27.41 8.10 -8.13
N GLU A 513 28.01 7.09 -7.51
CA GLU A 513 28.59 5.93 -8.18
C GLU A 513 27.54 4.94 -8.70
N VAL A 514 26.31 4.99 -8.18
CA VAL A 514 25.21 4.10 -8.60
C VAL A 514 24.52 4.72 -9.81
N SER A 515 24.56 4.00 -10.93
CA SER A 515 23.89 4.43 -12.16
C SER A 515 22.38 4.29 -12.05
N THR A 516 21.66 5.39 -12.27
CA THR A 516 20.20 5.43 -12.41
C THR A 516 19.70 4.47 -13.49
N LEU A 517 20.44 4.33 -14.60
CA LEU A 517 20.11 3.36 -15.64
C LEU A 517 20.07 1.92 -15.09
N TRP A 518 21.06 1.54 -14.29
CA TRP A 518 21.10 0.19 -13.72
C TRP A 518 20.01 -0.02 -12.68
N LEU A 519 19.70 0.99 -11.85
CA LEU A 519 18.55 0.94 -10.95
C LEU A 519 17.24 0.70 -11.72
N LYS A 520 17.03 1.39 -12.85
CA LYS A 520 15.86 1.18 -13.73
C LYS A 520 15.84 -0.21 -14.35
N VAL A 521 16.98 -0.69 -14.83
CA VAL A 521 17.09 -2.05 -15.39
C VAL A 521 16.66 -3.07 -14.34
N TRP A 522 17.18 -2.99 -13.11
CA TRP A 522 16.78 -3.90 -12.03
C TRP A 522 15.31 -3.73 -11.64
N TRP A 523 14.81 -2.50 -11.57
CA TRP A 523 13.40 -2.23 -11.28
C TRP A 523 12.47 -2.92 -12.28
N TYR A 524 12.69 -2.77 -13.58
CA TYR A 524 11.79 -3.32 -14.60
C TYR A 524 12.07 -4.80 -14.91
N ALA A 525 13.34 -5.23 -14.89
CA ALA A 525 13.71 -6.59 -15.26
C ALA A 525 13.29 -7.63 -14.21
N THR A 526 13.29 -7.31 -12.92
CA THR A 526 13.02 -8.30 -11.87
C THR A 526 11.58 -8.85 -11.92
N PRO A 527 10.51 -8.02 -11.96
CA PRO A 527 9.14 -8.55 -12.08
C PRO A 527 8.88 -9.24 -13.43
N VAL A 528 9.43 -8.70 -14.53
CA VAL A 528 9.29 -9.28 -15.87
C VAL A 528 10.00 -10.63 -15.97
N GLY A 529 11.19 -10.75 -15.37
CA GLY A 529 11.94 -11.99 -15.28
C GLY A 529 11.18 -13.05 -14.47
N ALA A 530 10.55 -12.66 -13.37
CA ALA A 530 9.68 -13.55 -12.59
C ALA A 530 8.48 -14.05 -13.41
N LEU A 531 7.82 -13.15 -14.15
CA LEU A 531 6.71 -13.50 -15.04
C LEU A 531 7.15 -14.45 -16.16
N PHE A 532 8.31 -14.20 -16.76
CA PHE A 532 8.87 -15.06 -17.81
C PHE A 532 9.23 -16.45 -17.28
N ALA A 533 9.86 -16.53 -16.10
CA ALA A 533 10.16 -17.80 -15.44
C ALA A 533 8.89 -18.59 -15.14
N TRP A 534 7.86 -17.92 -14.61
CA TRP A 534 6.55 -18.53 -14.39
C TRP A 534 5.91 -19.04 -15.68
N ALA A 535 5.93 -18.24 -16.76
CA ALA A 535 5.38 -18.67 -18.05
C ALA A 535 6.08 -19.93 -18.58
N ILE A 536 7.41 -20.03 -18.42
CA ILE A 536 8.17 -21.24 -18.75
C ILE A 536 7.73 -22.42 -17.87
N SER A 537 7.58 -22.22 -16.55
CA SER A 537 7.10 -23.27 -15.64
C SER A 537 5.71 -23.77 -16.02
N MET A 538 4.80 -22.87 -16.38
CA MET A 538 3.45 -23.20 -16.84
C MET A 538 3.46 -24.03 -18.13
N LEU A 539 4.27 -23.62 -19.11
CA LEU A 539 4.44 -24.35 -20.37
C LEU A 539 5.03 -25.74 -20.14
N ALA A 540 6.02 -25.85 -19.25
CA ALA A 540 6.65 -27.13 -18.91
C ALA A 540 5.69 -28.06 -18.15
N ALA A 541 4.87 -27.51 -17.25
CA ALA A 541 3.93 -28.27 -16.43
C ALA A 541 2.59 -28.61 -17.12
N GLN A 542 2.34 -28.08 -18.32
CA GLN A 542 1.07 -28.22 -19.05
C GLN A 542 -0.17 -27.91 -18.19
N SER A 543 -0.04 -26.99 -17.25
CA SER A 543 -1.05 -26.69 -16.24
C SER A 543 -2.01 -25.58 -16.71
N ALA A 544 -3.27 -25.62 -16.27
CA ALA A 544 -4.22 -24.54 -16.50
C ALA A 544 -3.88 -23.32 -15.64
N ILE A 545 -4.21 -22.11 -16.12
CA ILE A 545 -3.94 -20.86 -15.38
C ILE A 545 -4.81 -20.84 -14.11
N PRO A 546 -4.21 -20.84 -12.90
CA PRO A 546 -4.96 -21.01 -11.65
C PRO A 546 -5.81 -19.79 -11.28
N TYR A 547 -5.57 -18.62 -11.89
CA TYR A 547 -6.21 -17.35 -11.54
C TYR A 547 -7.44 -17.01 -12.40
N GLY A 548 -7.78 -17.82 -13.41
CA GLY A 548 -8.75 -17.47 -14.45
C GLY A 548 -10.23 -17.53 -14.07
N GLN A 549 -10.58 -17.96 -12.85
CA GLN A 549 -11.97 -18.27 -12.47
C GLN A 549 -12.59 -17.33 -11.41
N VAL A 550 -11.81 -16.37 -10.88
CA VAL A 550 -12.15 -15.70 -9.62
C VAL A 550 -12.75 -14.28 -9.80
N ALA A 551 -12.51 -13.64 -10.94
CA ALA A 551 -12.96 -12.28 -11.25
C ALA A 551 -13.36 -12.14 -12.72
N SER A 552 -14.24 -11.17 -13.04
CA SER A 552 -14.51 -10.82 -14.43
C SER A 552 -13.24 -10.30 -15.12
N PRO A 553 -12.98 -10.68 -16.39
CA PRO A 553 -11.80 -10.25 -17.12
C PRO A 553 -11.64 -8.72 -17.19
N LEU A 554 -12.77 -8.01 -17.22
CA LEU A 554 -12.81 -6.56 -17.31
C LEU A 554 -12.38 -5.89 -15.99
N ALA A 555 -12.95 -6.31 -14.85
CA ALA A 555 -12.54 -5.78 -13.54
C ALA A 555 -11.07 -6.11 -13.24
N LEU A 556 -10.63 -7.32 -13.61
CA LEU A 556 -9.24 -7.74 -13.47
C LEU A 556 -8.30 -6.88 -14.33
N SER A 557 -8.68 -6.57 -15.57
CA SER A 557 -7.87 -5.72 -16.45
C SER A 557 -7.70 -4.31 -15.88
N VAL A 558 -8.77 -3.74 -15.32
CA VAL A 558 -8.73 -2.42 -14.67
C VAL A 558 -7.81 -2.46 -13.44
N ALA A 559 -7.89 -3.49 -12.61
CA ALA A 559 -7.02 -3.68 -11.46
C ALA A 559 -5.53 -3.81 -11.86
N ILE A 560 -5.22 -4.59 -12.90
CA ILE A 560 -3.85 -4.76 -13.41
C ILE A 560 -3.32 -3.45 -13.98
N ILE A 561 -4.10 -2.73 -14.79
CA ILE A 561 -3.67 -1.43 -15.33
C ILE A 561 -3.45 -0.42 -14.18
N GLY A 562 -4.37 -0.42 -13.21
CA GLY A 562 -4.29 0.40 -12.01
C GLY A 562 -3.06 0.12 -11.15
N SER A 563 -2.56 -1.13 -11.12
CA SER A 563 -1.33 -1.49 -10.40
C SER A 563 -0.05 -1.15 -11.17
N LEU A 564 -0.04 -1.35 -12.49
CA LEU A 564 1.16 -1.17 -13.32
C LEU A 564 1.54 0.30 -13.52
N VAL A 565 0.58 1.23 -13.56
CA VAL A 565 0.89 2.65 -13.77
C VAL A 565 1.64 3.27 -12.59
N PRO A 566 1.17 3.17 -11.33
CA PRO A 566 1.96 3.61 -10.18
C PRO A 566 3.32 2.92 -10.11
N TRP A 567 3.41 1.61 -10.37
CA TRP A 567 4.69 0.90 -10.42
C TRP A 567 5.64 1.48 -11.48
N GLY A 568 5.14 1.76 -12.68
CA GLY A 568 5.92 2.32 -13.78
C GLY A 568 6.40 3.74 -13.48
N VAL A 569 5.51 4.58 -12.93
CA VAL A 569 5.80 5.95 -12.49
C VAL A 569 6.87 5.95 -11.41
N ILE A 570 6.75 5.07 -10.42
CA ILE A 570 7.73 4.93 -9.34
C ILE A 570 9.10 4.54 -9.90
N GLY A 571 9.17 3.54 -10.78
CA GLY A 571 10.43 3.13 -11.42
C GLY A 571 11.08 4.23 -12.25
N TYR A 572 10.29 5.15 -12.80
CA TYR A 572 10.82 6.27 -13.57
C TYR A 572 11.45 7.35 -12.68
N TYR A 573 10.88 7.58 -11.50
CA TYR A 573 11.23 8.67 -10.59
C TYR A 573 12.17 8.27 -9.43
N LEU A 574 12.05 7.04 -8.90
CA LEU A 574 12.89 6.54 -7.80
C LEU A 574 14.20 5.91 -8.26
N CYS A 575 14.27 5.47 -9.52
CA CYS A 575 15.48 4.93 -10.16
C CYS A 575 15.93 5.90 -11.25
#